data_AF-A0A1V5BVP8-F1
#
_entry.id   AF-A0A1V5BVP8-F1
#
_cell.length_a   1.000
_cell.length_b   1.000
_cell.length_c   1.000
_cell.angle_alpha   90.00
_cell.angle_beta   90.00
_cell.angle_gamma   90.00
#
_symmetry.space_group_name_H-M   'P 1'
#
loop_
_entity.id
_entity.type
_entity.pdbx_description
1 polymer ?
#
loop_
_entity_poly.entity_id
_entity_poly.type
_entity_poly.pdbx_seq_one_letter_code
_entity_poly.pdbx_strand_id
1 'polypeptide(L)'
;MHLRYIKKVKAEISLYDPIGVDKEGNEITLVDILGTHPEIVAETVENRFEQKRLREKVSHLTRREKKVLELRFGLENGARQTQREIARNLGISRSYVYRRH
;
A
#
# COMPACT_ATOMS: atom_id res chain seq x y z
N MET A 1 7.64 -48.23 -6.18
CA MET A 1 7.29 -46.78 -6.26
C MET A 1 6.88 -46.20 -4.89
N HIS A 2 7.40 -46.68 -3.74
CA HIS A 2 7.00 -46.18 -2.41
C HIS A 2 8.07 -45.26 -1.78
N LEU A 3 9.36 -45.60 -1.94
CA LEU A 3 10.46 -44.80 -1.39
C LEU A 3 10.60 -43.38 -1.98
N ARG A 4 10.25 -43.16 -3.25
CA ARG A 4 10.29 -41.80 -3.85
C ARG A 4 9.15 -40.90 -3.35
N TYR A 5 8.01 -41.49 -2.99
CA TYR A 5 6.88 -40.78 -2.38
C TYR A 5 7.25 -40.34 -0.95
N ILE A 6 7.83 -41.23 -0.16
CA ILE A 6 8.28 -40.94 1.22
C ILE A 6 9.39 -39.88 1.27
N LYS A 7 10.26 -39.81 0.26
CA LYS A 7 11.28 -38.75 0.16
C LYS A 7 10.70 -37.34 -0.05
N LYS A 8 9.52 -37.21 -0.66
CA LYS A 8 8.80 -35.92 -0.80
C LYS A 8 8.15 -35.50 0.51
N VAL A 9 7.55 -36.44 1.24
CA VAL A 9 6.89 -36.18 2.54
C VAL A 9 7.90 -35.73 3.61
N LYS A 10 9.16 -36.17 3.55
CA LYS A 10 10.23 -35.69 4.46
C LYS A 10 10.52 -34.19 4.39
N ALA A 11 9.99 -33.48 3.40
CA ALA A 11 10.14 -32.03 3.26
C ALA A 11 8.85 -31.26 3.63
N GLU A 12 7.80 -31.95 4.05
CA GLU A 12 6.56 -31.33 4.53
C GLU A 12 6.72 -31.02 6.02
N ILE A 13 6.66 -29.73 6.37
CA ILE A 13 6.73 -29.21 7.74
C ILE A 13 5.38 -28.59 8.03
N SER A 14 4.79 -28.86 9.19
CA SER A 14 3.52 -28.25 9.56
C SER A 14 3.76 -26.79 9.95
N LEU A 15 2.89 -25.91 9.47
CA LEU A 15 2.96 -24.48 9.80
C LEU A 15 2.70 -24.20 11.29
N TYR A 16 2.08 -25.14 11.98
CA TYR A 16 1.79 -25.09 13.41
C TYR A 16 2.90 -25.71 14.27
N ASP A 17 3.96 -26.25 13.64
CA ASP A 17 5.08 -26.80 14.40
C ASP A 17 5.83 -25.66 15.12
N PRO A 18 6.14 -25.82 16.42
CA PRO A 18 6.92 -24.84 17.14
C PRO A 18 8.36 -24.82 16.64
N ILE A 19 8.91 -23.63 16.45
CA ILE A 19 10.28 -23.41 15.96
C ILE A 19 11.19 -22.78 17.01
N GLY A 20 10.65 -22.40 18.16
CA GLY A 20 11.40 -21.83 19.27
C GLY A 20 10.48 -21.29 20.35
N VAL A 21 11.08 -20.65 21.34
CA VAL A 21 10.37 -19.94 22.42
C VAL A 21 10.77 -18.47 22.41
N ASP A 22 9.81 -17.58 22.71
CA ASP A 22 10.09 -16.17 22.91
C ASP A 22 10.78 -15.90 24.27
N LYS A 23 10.99 -14.63 24.62
CA LYS A 23 11.62 -14.23 25.88
C LYS A 23 10.73 -14.48 27.12
N GLU A 24 9.44 -14.71 26.91
CA GLU A 24 8.43 -14.93 27.94
C GLU A 24 8.09 -16.43 28.09
N GLY A 25 8.67 -17.29 27.22
CA GLY A 25 8.51 -18.74 27.24
C GLY A 25 7.35 -19.25 26.39
N ASN A 26 6.71 -18.39 25.57
CA ASN A 26 5.66 -18.82 24.65
C ASN A 26 6.29 -19.48 23.41
N GLU A 27 5.67 -20.54 22.93
CA GLU A 27 6.09 -21.21 21.68
C GLU A 27 5.80 -20.31 20.48
N ILE A 28 6.80 -20.14 19.61
CA ILE A 28 6.67 -19.46 18.32
C ILE A 28 6.51 -20.53 17.25
N THR A 29 5.53 -20.39 16.36
CA THR A 29 5.28 -21.34 15.26
C THR A 29 5.70 -20.78 13.91
N LEU A 30 5.79 -21.64 12.88
CA LEU A 30 6.13 -21.22 11.52
C LEU A 30 5.11 -20.21 10.95
N VAL A 31 3.82 -20.37 11.30
CA VAL A 31 2.74 -19.48 10.85
C VAL A 31 2.86 -18.08 11.43
N ASP A 32 3.45 -17.92 12.62
CA ASP A 32 3.65 -16.58 13.22
C ASP A 32 4.70 -15.76 12.44
N ILE A 33 5.66 -16.43 11.79
CA ILE A 33 6.72 -15.79 11.00
C ILE A 33 6.33 -15.64 9.53
N LEU A 34 5.73 -16.68 8.95
CA LEU A 34 5.38 -16.72 7.52
C LEU A 34 3.98 -16.16 7.24
N GLY A 35 3.18 -15.97 8.28
CA GLY A 35 1.83 -15.43 8.20
C GLY A 35 1.81 -14.01 7.67
N THR A 36 0.70 -13.64 7.04
CA THR A 36 0.46 -12.25 6.67
C THR A 36 -0.09 -11.49 7.87
N HIS A 37 0.30 -10.23 8.03
CA HIS A 37 -0.19 -9.36 9.10
C HIS A 37 -1.74 -9.40 9.16
N PRO A 38 -2.36 -9.68 10.32
CA PRO A 38 -3.80 -9.91 10.40
C PRO A 38 -4.65 -8.74 9.89
N GLU A 39 -4.13 -7.53 10.02
CA GLU A 39 -4.78 -6.29 9.63
C GLU A 39 -4.72 -6.02 8.11
N ILE A 40 -3.97 -6.79 7.32
CA ILE A 40 -3.76 -6.49 5.90
C ILE A 40 -5.07 -6.38 5.11
N VAL A 41 -6.07 -7.20 5.44
CA VAL A 41 -7.37 -7.20 4.77
C VAL A 41 -8.14 -5.94 5.13
N ALA A 42 -8.21 -5.62 6.43
CA ALA A 42 -8.89 -4.42 6.92
C ALA A 42 -8.24 -3.16 6.34
N GLU A 43 -6.91 -3.06 6.40
CA GLU A 43 -6.12 -1.95 5.85
C GLU A 43 -6.34 -1.80 4.34
N THR A 44 -6.36 -2.92 3.60
CA THR A 44 -6.61 -2.89 2.14
C THR A 44 -8.02 -2.36 1.83
N VAL A 45 -9.02 -2.78 2.60
CA VAL A 45 -10.40 -2.33 2.42
C VAL A 45 -10.52 -0.85 2.76
N GLU A 46 -9.98 -0.42 3.90
CA GLU A 46 -10.00 0.97 4.35
C GLU A 46 -9.32 1.88 3.31
N ASN A 47 -8.11 1.53 2.86
CA ASN A 47 -7.40 2.26 1.81
C ASN A 47 -8.23 2.40 0.52
N ARG A 48 -8.98 1.37 0.11
CA ARG A 48 -9.86 1.45 -1.06
C ARG A 48 -11.00 2.44 -0.84
N PHE A 49 -11.62 2.44 0.34
CA PHE A 49 -12.68 3.40 0.68
C PHE A 49 -12.15 4.83 0.72
N GLU A 50 -10.98 5.06 1.32
CA GLU A 50 -10.35 6.38 1.35
C GLU A 50 -10.02 6.89 -0.05
N GLN A 51 -9.43 6.04 -0.90
CA GLN A 51 -9.14 6.39 -2.29
C GLN A 51 -10.41 6.75 -3.06
N LYS A 52 -11.50 5.99 -2.87
CA LYS A 52 -12.79 6.29 -3.51
C LYS A 52 -13.31 7.66 -3.06
N ARG A 53 -13.33 7.91 -1.75
CA ARG A 53 -13.78 9.18 -1.17
C ARG A 53 -12.94 10.37 -1.63
N LEU A 54 -11.63 10.19 -1.75
CA LEU A 54 -10.73 11.20 -2.31
C LEU A 54 -11.07 11.52 -3.77
N ARG A 55 -11.26 10.48 -4.60
CA ARG A 55 -11.62 10.64 -6.01
C ARG A 55 -12.96 11.35 -6.19
N GLU A 56 -13.94 11.04 -5.37
CA GLU A 56 -15.24 11.73 -5.35
C GLU A 56 -15.07 13.22 -5.02
N LYS A 57 -14.31 13.57 -3.97
CA LYS A 57 -14.03 14.97 -3.63
C LYS A 57 -13.30 15.72 -4.75
N VAL A 58 -12.29 15.09 -5.34
CA VAL A 58 -11.52 15.68 -6.46
C VAL A 58 -12.39 15.84 -7.71
N SER A 59 -13.41 15.01 -7.90
CA SER A 59 -14.33 15.11 -9.04
C SER A 59 -15.19 16.37 -9.03
N HIS A 60 -15.45 16.95 -7.86
CA HIS A 60 -16.19 18.21 -7.72
C HIS A 60 -15.34 19.46 -7.96
N LEU A 61 -14.02 19.31 -8.10
CA LEU A 61 -13.13 20.43 -8.36
C LEU A 61 -13.18 20.86 -9.82
N THR A 62 -12.84 22.13 -10.06
CA THR A 62 -12.66 22.61 -11.44
C THR A 62 -11.54 21.84 -12.14
N ARG A 63 -11.59 21.77 -13.48
CA ARG A 63 -10.53 21.11 -14.27
C ARG A 63 -9.12 21.60 -13.90
N ARG A 64 -8.98 22.89 -13.61
CA ARG A 64 -7.68 23.50 -13.25
C ARG A 64 -7.21 23.08 -11.86
N GLU A 65 -8.09 23.07 -10.87
CA GLU A 65 -7.79 22.59 -9.51
C GLU A 65 -7.42 21.12 -9.49
N LYS A 66 -8.25 20.30 -10.15
CA LYS A 66 -8.01 18.87 -10.31
C LYS A 66 -6.64 18.63 -10.93
N LYS A 67 -6.29 19.35 -12.01
CA LYS A 67 -4.98 19.18 -12.65
C LYS A 67 -3.81 19.58 -11.76
N VAL A 68 -3.97 20.64 -10.96
CA VAL A 68 -2.95 21.04 -9.97
C VAL A 68 -2.73 19.93 -8.94
N LEU A 69 -3.80 19.35 -8.39
CA LEU A 69 -3.70 18.27 -7.40
C LEU A 69 -3.14 16.98 -7.99
N GLU A 70 -3.57 16.61 -9.20
CA GLU A 70 -3.06 15.43 -9.92
C GLU A 70 -1.54 15.50 -10.09
N LEU A 71 -1.03 16.63 -10.60
CA LEU A 71 0.40 16.84 -10.80
C LEU A 71 1.17 16.94 -9.49
N ARG A 72 0.56 17.52 -8.45
CA ARG A 72 1.23 17.74 -7.16
C ARG A 72 1.41 16.45 -6.37
N PHE A 73 0.37 15.61 -6.32
CA PHE A 73 0.35 14.41 -5.50
C PHE A 73 0.53 13.12 -6.30
N GLY A 74 0.52 13.19 -7.62
CA GLY A 74 0.65 12.02 -8.50
C GLY A 74 -0.61 11.17 -8.52
N LEU A 75 -1.80 11.77 -8.45
CA LEU A 75 -3.07 11.05 -8.29
C LEU A 75 -3.46 10.19 -9.51
N GLU A 76 -2.90 10.48 -10.68
CA GLU A 76 -3.20 9.77 -11.94
C GLU A 76 -2.14 8.72 -12.29
N ASN A 77 -0.85 9.09 -12.24
CA ASN A 77 0.26 8.27 -12.71
C ASN A 77 1.40 8.10 -11.68
N GLY A 78 1.19 8.54 -10.44
CA GLY A 78 2.21 8.51 -9.38
C GLY A 78 3.32 9.56 -9.50
N ALA A 79 3.40 10.29 -10.63
CA ALA A 79 4.43 11.29 -10.85
C ALA A 79 4.10 12.60 -10.14
N ARG A 80 4.90 12.97 -9.15
CA ARG A 80 4.76 14.22 -8.39
C ARG A 80 5.61 15.32 -8.99
N GLN A 81 5.07 16.53 -9.04
CA GLN A 81 5.75 17.72 -9.51
C GLN A 81 5.85 18.79 -8.42
N THR A 82 6.93 19.56 -8.45
CA THR A 82 7.10 20.70 -7.55
C THR A 82 6.13 21.84 -7.93
N GLN A 83 5.78 22.70 -6.97
CA GLN A 83 4.95 23.88 -7.25
C GLN A 83 5.52 24.74 -8.40
N ARG A 84 6.85 24.79 -8.52
CA ARG A 84 7.57 25.54 -9.55
C ARG A 84 7.40 24.88 -10.92
N GLU A 85 7.49 23.56 -11.02
CA GLU A 85 7.19 22.81 -12.25
C GLU A 85 5.74 22.97 -12.66
N ILE A 86 4.79 22.80 -11.74
CA ILE A 86 3.36 22.93 -12.02
C ILE A 86 3.04 24.35 -12.50
N ALA A 87 3.61 25.36 -11.84
CA ALA A 87 3.45 26.76 -12.23
C ALA A 87 3.92 27.02 -13.66
N ARG A 88 5.11 26.51 -14.03
CA ARG A 88 5.65 26.60 -15.39
C ARG A 88 4.78 25.85 -16.40
N ASN A 89 4.40 24.61 -16.09
CA ASN A 89 3.61 23.76 -16.99
C ASN A 89 2.20 24.31 -17.27
N LEU A 90 1.58 24.96 -16.28
CA LEU A 90 0.21 25.46 -16.37
C LEU A 90 0.12 26.98 -16.64
N GLY A 91 1.26 27.67 -16.78
CA GLY A 91 1.30 29.12 -16.99
C GLY A 91 0.65 29.91 -15.85
N ILE A 92 0.87 29.50 -14.59
CA ILE A 92 0.31 30.12 -13.38
C ILE A 92 1.39 30.57 -12.42
N SER A 93 1.05 31.47 -11.51
CA SER A 93 1.96 31.82 -10.42
C SER A 93 2.15 30.65 -9.45
N ARG A 94 3.36 30.55 -8.90
CA ARG A 94 3.67 29.57 -7.85
C ARG A 94 2.75 29.72 -6.65
N SER A 95 2.38 30.95 -6.30
CA SER A 95 1.47 31.27 -5.20
C SER A 95 0.04 30.79 -5.47
N TYR A 96 -0.38 30.69 -6.73
CA TYR A 96 -1.65 30.06 -7.09
C TYR A 96 -1.63 28.56 -6.78
N VAL A 97 -0.54 27.86 -7.11
CA VAL A 97 -0.37 26.44 -6.80
C VAL A 97 -0.33 26.21 -5.28
N TYR A 98 0.34 27.08 -4.53
CA TYR A 98 0.42 27.01 -3.07
C TYR A 98 -0.95 27.08 -2.39
N ARG A 99 -1.84 27.99 -2.84
CA ARG A 99 -3.17 28.19 -2.24
C ARG A 99 -4.16 27.05 -2.50
N ARG A 100 -3.82 26.12 -3.38
CA ARG A 100 -4.67 24.99 -3.80
C ARG A 100 -4.11 23.64 -3.36
N HIS A 101 -3.13 23.67 -2.47
CA HIS A 101 -2.48 22.49 -1.88
C HIS A 101 -3.22 22.00 -0.63
#